data_AF-W1XCG9-F1
#
_entry.id   AF-W1XCG9-F1
#
_cell.length_a   1.000
_cell.length_b   1.000
_cell.length_c   1.000
_cell.angle_alpha   90.00
_cell.angle_beta   90.00
_cell.angle_gamma   90.00
#
_symmetry.space_group_name_H-M   'P 1'
#
loop_
_entity.id
_entity.type
_entity.pdbx_description
1 polymer ?
#
loop_
_entity_poly.entity_id
_entity_poly.type
_entity_poly.pdbx_seq_one_letter_code
_entity_poly.pdbx_strand_id
1 'polypeptide(L)'
;SAKANKDIQKVDPYVEKGLAESIMTTVVLPHVKTAREGGGLIAEIVKKQGAAEGNIVTIADKTGVWYMEILSGHQYVAIKYPDDKYS
;
A
#
# COMPACT_ATOMS: atom_id res chain seq x y z
N SER A 1 -3.19 9.90 3.38
CA SER A 1 -1.84 9.80 3.96
C SER A 1 -1.91 9.38 5.42
N ALA A 2 -1.17 8.33 5.77
CA ALA A 2 -0.91 7.90 7.15
C ALA A 2 0.52 8.32 7.54
N LYS A 3 0.75 8.68 8.80
CA LYS A 3 2.08 9.08 9.28
C LYS A 3 2.62 8.06 10.26
N ALA A 4 3.74 7.45 9.89
CA ALA A 4 4.56 6.65 10.78
C ALA A 4 5.00 7.45 12.02
N ASN A 5 5.00 6.80 13.18
CA ASN A 5 5.53 7.40 14.40
C ASN A 5 7.06 7.53 14.35
N LYS A 6 7.62 8.32 15.27
CA LYS A 6 9.07 8.60 15.28
C LYS A 6 9.93 7.38 15.57
N ASP A 7 9.42 6.38 16.29
CA ASP A 7 10.22 5.23 16.69
C ASP A 7 10.37 4.25 15.54
N ILE A 8 9.31 3.97 14.79
CA ILE A 8 9.42 3.14 13.58
C ILE A 8 10.24 3.84 12.49
N GLN A 9 10.17 5.16 12.36
CA GLN A 9 10.98 5.91 11.38
C GLN A 9 12.49 5.88 11.68
N LYS A 10 12.90 5.57 12.92
CA LYS A 10 14.33 5.33 13.24
C LYS A 10 14.80 3.95 12.79
N VAL A 11 13.90 2.97 12.69
CA VAL A 11 14.19 1.57 12.36
C VAL A 11 14.00 1.31 10.86
N ASP A 12 12.94 1.86 10.28
CA ASP A 12 12.53 1.70 8.88
C ASP A 12 12.04 3.05 8.32
N PRO A 13 12.95 4.00 8.08
CA PRO A 13 12.61 5.32 7.56
C PRO A 13 12.01 5.23 6.16
N TYR A 14 11.23 6.25 5.78
CA TYR A 14 10.78 6.37 4.39
C TYR A 14 11.96 6.52 3.43
N VAL A 15 11.77 6.02 2.21
CA VAL A 15 12.74 6.07 1.12
C VAL A 15 12.35 7.21 0.19
N GLU A 16 13.16 8.27 0.10
CA GLU A 16 12.86 9.49 -0.67
C GLU A 16 12.47 9.19 -2.14
N LYS A 17 13.07 8.17 -2.75
CA LYS A 17 12.77 7.72 -4.12
C LYS A 17 11.88 6.47 -4.18
N GLY A 18 11.22 6.14 -3.08
CA GLY A 18 10.29 5.03 -2.97
C GLY A 18 8.94 5.33 -3.61
N LEU A 19 8.00 4.40 -3.45
CA LEU A 19 6.63 4.56 -3.94
C LEU A 19 5.93 5.72 -3.24
N ALA A 20 5.45 6.69 -4.03
CA ALA A 20 4.65 7.82 -3.59
C ALA A 20 3.20 7.70 -4.08
N GLU A 21 2.27 8.38 -3.40
CA GLU A 21 0.84 8.43 -3.76
C GLU A 21 0.64 8.90 -5.21
N SER A 22 1.41 9.90 -5.62
CA SER A 22 1.30 10.56 -6.94
C SER A 22 1.53 9.65 -8.14
N ILE A 23 2.24 8.53 -7.97
CA ILE A 23 2.55 7.59 -9.05
C ILE A 23 1.84 6.24 -8.89
N MET A 24 1.17 6.01 -7.77
CA MET A 24 0.68 4.69 -7.39
C MET A 24 -0.33 4.13 -8.41
N THR A 25 -1.28 4.93 -8.87
CA THR A 25 -2.25 4.50 -9.89
C THR A 25 -1.59 4.20 -11.23
N THR A 26 -0.59 4.99 -11.63
CA THR A 26 0.17 4.80 -12.86
C THR A 26 0.97 3.49 -12.86
N VAL A 27 1.59 3.14 -11.73
CA VAL A 27 2.42 1.92 -11.64
C VAL A 27 1.61 0.67 -11.35
N VAL A 28 0.43 0.78 -10.72
CA VAL A 28 -0.37 -0.39 -10.33
C VAL A 28 -1.47 -0.69 -11.33
N LEU A 29 -2.37 0.27 -11.58
CA LEU A 29 -3.65 0.04 -12.27
C LEU A 29 -3.52 -0.60 -13.67
N PRO A 30 -2.55 -0.22 -14.53
CA PRO A 30 -2.43 -0.84 -15.85
C PRO A 30 -1.77 -2.24 -15.84
N HIS A 31 -1.24 -2.70 -14.70
CA HIS A 31 -0.43 -3.92 -14.63
C HIS A 31 -1.12 -5.09 -13.90
N VAL A 32 -2.36 -4.91 -13.43
CA VAL A 32 -3.09 -5.90 -12.63
C VAL A 32 -4.50 -6.14 -13.17
N LYS A 33 -5.05 -7.32 -12.93
CA LYS A 33 -6.40 -7.71 -13.35
C LYS A 33 -7.37 -7.87 -12.18
N THR A 34 -6.84 -8.07 -10.97
CA THR A 34 -7.63 -8.23 -9.74
C THR A 34 -7.17 -7.27 -8.65
N ALA A 35 -8.05 -6.98 -7.69
CA ALA A 35 -7.73 -6.17 -6.53
C ALA A 35 -6.64 -6.80 -5.66
N ARG A 36 -6.65 -8.13 -5.54
CA ARG A 36 -5.61 -8.89 -4.84
C ARG A 36 -4.24 -8.72 -5.50
N GLU A 37 -4.18 -8.77 -6.82
CA GLU A 37 -2.95 -8.49 -7.57
C GLU A 37 -2.50 -7.03 -7.40
N GLY A 38 -3.44 -6.08 -7.40
CA GLY A 38 -3.16 -4.67 -7.10
C GLY A 38 -2.45 -4.48 -5.76
N GLY A 39 -3.03 -5.03 -4.69
CA GLY A 39 -2.43 -4.97 -3.35
C GLY A 39 -1.09 -5.71 -3.31
N GLY A 40 -0.99 -6.86 -3.98
CA GLY A 40 0.25 -7.64 -4.09
C GLY A 40 1.38 -6.89 -4.83
N LEU A 41 1.05 -6.15 -5.88
CA LEU A 41 2.04 -5.37 -6.63
C LEU A 41 2.57 -4.19 -5.81
N ILE A 42 1.70 -3.47 -5.09
CA ILE A 42 2.12 -2.42 -4.16
C ILE A 42 3.03 -3.01 -3.09
N ALA A 43 2.61 -4.11 -2.47
CA ALA A 43 3.39 -4.84 -1.47
C ALA A 43 4.80 -5.22 -1.95
N GLU A 44 4.91 -5.74 -3.18
CA GLU A 44 6.20 -6.08 -3.79
C GLU A 44 7.07 -4.85 -4.07
N ILE A 45 6.48 -3.74 -4.53
CA ILE A 45 7.21 -2.48 -4.77
C ILE A 45 7.72 -1.93 -3.44
N VAL A 46 6.86 -1.81 -2.42
CA VAL A 46 7.22 -1.31 -1.09
C VAL A 46 8.32 -2.16 -0.47
N LYS A 47 8.24 -3.49 -0.59
CA LYS A 47 9.29 -4.40 -0.09
C LYS A 47 10.64 -4.20 -0.79
N LYS A 48 10.65 -3.92 -2.11
CA LYS A 48 11.87 -3.85 -2.92
C LYS A 48 12.49 -2.46 -3.00
N GLN A 49 11.66 -1.42 -3.05
CA GLN A 49 12.06 -0.05 -3.36
C GLN A 49 11.70 0.93 -2.23
N GLY A 50 10.94 0.47 -1.24
CA GLY A 50 10.44 1.29 -0.15
C GLY A 50 9.28 2.20 -0.57
N ALA A 51 8.72 2.88 0.42
CA ALA A 51 7.71 3.90 0.29
C ALA A 51 8.28 5.27 0.67
N ALA A 52 7.92 6.29 -0.10
CA ALA A 52 8.29 7.67 0.19
C ALA A 52 7.42 8.30 1.30
N GLU A 53 6.25 7.71 1.54
CA GLU A 53 5.31 8.17 2.54
C GLU A 53 4.36 7.04 2.96
N GLY A 54 3.71 7.20 4.11
CA GLY A 54 2.67 6.29 4.57
C GLY A 54 1.35 6.57 3.86
N ASN A 55 0.71 5.50 3.39
CA ASN A 55 -0.52 5.58 2.62
C ASN A 55 -1.51 4.51 3.06
N ILE A 56 -2.79 4.85 2.92
CA ILE A 56 -3.90 3.92 3.07
C ILE A 56 -4.51 3.77 1.68
N VAL A 57 -4.58 2.53 1.20
CA VAL A 57 -4.95 2.20 -0.16
C VAL A 57 -6.10 1.22 -0.14
N THR A 58 -7.15 1.55 -0.88
CA THR A 58 -8.29 0.67 -1.11
C THR A 58 -8.31 0.28 -2.58
N ILE A 59 -8.36 -1.02 -2.85
CA ILE A 59 -8.41 -1.57 -4.21
C ILE A 59 -9.59 -2.53 -4.29
N ALA A 60 -10.43 -2.39 -5.31
CA ALA A 60 -11.65 -3.17 -5.43
C ALA A 60 -11.79 -3.79 -6.82
N ASP A 61 -12.40 -4.98 -6.86
CA ASP A 61 -12.86 -5.62 -8.08
C ASP A 61 -14.20 -6.33 -7.81
N LYS A 62 -14.67 -7.16 -8.76
CA LYS A 62 -15.95 -7.87 -8.64
C LYS A 62 -15.98 -8.91 -7.51
N THR A 63 -14.85 -9.27 -6.92
CA THR A 63 -14.70 -10.33 -5.90
C THR A 63 -14.51 -9.77 -4.48
N GLY A 64 -14.38 -8.45 -4.35
CA GLY A 64 -14.34 -7.77 -3.07
C GLY A 64 -13.38 -6.59 -3.03
N VAL A 65 -13.14 -6.11 -1.82
CA VAL A 65 -12.29 -4.95 -1.53
C VAL A 65 -11.07 -5.41 -0.75
N TRP A 66 -9.90 -4.90 -1.11
CA TRP A 66 -8.66 -5.01 -0.35
C TRP A 66 -8.32 -3.66 0.25
N TYR A 67 -8.03 -3.67 1.54
CA TYR A 67 -7.57 -2.53 2.31
C TYR A 67 -6.11 -2.76 2.70
N MET A 68 -5.25 -1.80 2.38
CA MET A 68 -3.81 -1.87 2.64
C MET A 68 -3.34 -0.59 3.32
N GLU A 69 -2.53 -0.74 4.35
CA GLU A 69 -1.78 0.38 4.93
C GLU A 69 -0.28 0.15 4.72
N ILE A 70 0.40 1.16 4.21
CA ILE A 70 1.85 1.27 4.19
C ILE A 70 2.25 2.00 5.48
N LEU A 71 2.92 1.28 6.37
CA LEU A 71 3.15 1.68 7.77
C LEU A 71 4.45 2.47 7.95
N SER A 72 5.48 2.15 7.16
CA SER A 72 6.83 2.70 7.23
C SER A 72 7.54 2.55 5.88
N GLY A 73 8.88 2.68 5.84
CA GLY A 73 9.66 2.54 4.61
C GLY A 73 9.35 1.26 3.83
N HIS A 74 9.28 0.11 4.49
CA HIS A 74 9.14 -1.20 3.84
C HIS A 74 8.08 -2.10 4.48
N GLN A 75 7.43 -1.67 5.56
CA GLN A 75 6.36 -2.44 6.21
C GLN A 75 4.97 -2.02 5.73
N TYR A 76 4.09 -3.00 5.59
CA TYR A 76 2.69 -2.82 5.23
C TYR A 76 1.84 -3.92 5.86
N VAL A 77 0.53 -3.67 5.92
CA VAL A 77 -0.49 -4.68 6.20
C VAL A 77 -1.55 -4.59 5.11
N ALA A 78 -2.08 -5.73 4.69
CA ALA A 78 -3.20 -5.79 3.76
C ALA A 78 -4.21 -6.84 4.22
N ILE A 79 -5.49 -6.49 4.16
CA ILE A 79 -6.59 -7.38 4.49
C ILE A 79 -7.59 -7.41 3.33
N LYS A 80 -8.23 -8.57 3.13
CA LYS A 80 -9.49 -8.59 2.39
C LYS A 80 -10.56 -8.03 3.31
N TYR A 81 -11.16 -6.92 2.92
CA TYR A 81 -12.20 -6.27 3.70
C TYR A 81 -13.46 -7.16 3.68
N PRO A 82 -14.18 -7.33 4.81
CA PRO A 82 -15.38 -8.17 4.85
C PRO A 82 -16.48 -7.64 3.91
N ASP A 83 -17.13 -8.56 3.19
CA ASP A 83 -18.12 -8.22 2.17
C ASP A 83 -19.40 -7.57 2.76
N ASP A 84 -19.65 -7.72 4.06
CA ASP A 84 -20.85 -7.28 4.77
C ASP A 84 -20.61 -6.14 5.78
N LYS A 85 -19.48 -5.44 5.69
CA LYS A 85 -19.07 -4.38 6.63
C LYS A 85 -18.72 -3.06 5.93
N TYR A 86 -18.67 -1.99 6.71
CA TYR A 86 -18.11 -0.69 6.34
C TYR A 86 -17.48 -0.02 7.58
N SER A 87 -16.59 0.95 7.39
CA SER A 87 -15.88 1.71 8.44
C SER A 87 -15.75 3.18 8.07
#